data_AF-A0A948Z7W3-F1
#
_entry.id   AF-A0A948Z7W3-F1
#
_cell.length_a   1.000
_cell.length_b   1.000
_cell.length_c   1.000
_cell.angle_alpha   90.00
_cell.angle_beta   90.00
_cell.angle_gamma   90.00
#
_symmetry.space_group_name_H-M   'P 1'
#
loop_
_entity.id
_entity.type
_entity.pdbx_description
1 polymer ?
#
loop_
_entity_poly.entity_id
_entity_poly.type
_entity_poly.pdbx_seq_one_letter_code
_entity_poly.pdbx_strand_id
1 'polypeptide(L)'
;MTKVQLSLTNQEAAILNSYGSELGYNLSKTIRFLISKAAEKFLQKGTIPVYKMSQKTEKKGLQALKEYKTGKTIKIDDVDNFFSQL
;
A
#
# COMPACT_ATOMS: atom_id res chain seq x y z
N MET A 1 -1.87 -1.85 16.20
CA MET A 1 -2.83 -0.91 15.57
C MET A 1 -2.43 0.49 16.01
N THR A 2 -2.18 1.43 15.09
CA THR A 2 -1.75 2.79 15.45
C THR A 2 -2.97 3.65 15.76
N LYS A 3 -2.99 4.32 16.91
CA LYS A 3 -4.07 5.24 17.30
C LYS A 3 -3.71 6.66 16.90
N VAL A 4 -4.64 7.37 16.28
CA VAL A 4 -4.53 8.80 15.97
C VAL A 4 -5.57 9.54 16.80
N GLN A 5 -5.14 10.57 17.53
CA GLN A 5 -6.01 11.44 18.30
C GLN A 5 -5.95 12.85 17.71
N LEU A 6 -7.12 13.41 17.40
CA LEU A 6 -7.26 14.74 16.80
C LEU A 6 -8.24 15.53 17.65
N SER A 7 -7.91 16.80 17.89
CA SER A 7 -8.83 17.77 18.46
C SER A 7 -9.46 18.55 17.32
N LEU A 8 -10.78 18.59 17.29
CA LEU A 8 -11.55 19.34 16.31
C LEU A 8 -12.42 20.35 17.05
N THR A 9 -12.57 21.53 16.48
CA THR A 9 -13.65 22.43 16.87
C THR A 9 -15.00 21.82 16.54
N ASN A 10 -16.06 22.30 17.20
CA ASN A 10 -17.41 21.83 16.93
C ASN A 10 -17.81 22.07 15.47
N GLN A 11 -17.35 23.17 14.87
CA GLN A 11 -17.61 23.52 13.48
C GLN A 11 -16.94 22.52 12.52
N GLU A 12 -15.66 22.21 12.73
CA GLU A 12 -14.93 21.24 11.89
C GLU A 12 -15.55 19.85 11.98
N ALA A 13 -15.90 19.41 13.19
CA ALA A 13 -16.56 18.12 13.39
C ALA A 13 -17.92 18.06 12.67
N ALA A 14 -18.71 19.13 12.73
CA ALA A 14 -20.00 19.22 12.06
C ALA A 14 -19.87 19.16 10.53
N ILE A 15 -18.93 19.91 9.95
CA ILE A 15 -18.67 19.92 8.50
C ILE A 15 -18.28 18.52 8.03
N LEU A 16 -17.32 17.89 8.72
CA LEU A 16 -16.85 16.55 8.38
C LEU A 16 -17.94 15.50 8.53
N ASN A 17 -18.79 15.62 9.54
CA ASN A 17 -19.90 14.70 9.73
C ASN A 17 -20.98 14.86 8.64
N SER A 18 -21.30 16.10 8.25
CA SER A 18 -22.22 16.38 7.15
C SER A 18 -21.72 15.77 5.84
N TYR A 19 -20.47 16.05 5.46
CA TYR A 19 -19.87 15.46 4.26
C TYR A 19 -19.83 13.92 4.32
N GLY A 20 -19.45 13.35 5.47
CA GLY A 20 -19.43 11.91 5.68
C GLY A 20 -20.79 11.24 5.54
N SER A 21 -21.85 11.90 6.02
CA SER A 21 -23.21 11.34 6.01
C SER A 21 -23.75 11.12 4.59
N GLU A 22 -23.36 11.95 3.62
CA GLU A 22 -23.70 11.75 2.20
C GLU A 22 -23.12 10.44 1.65
N LEU A 23 -22.00 9.98 2.23
CA LEU A 23 -21.33 8.72 1.87
C LEU A 23 -21.71 7.56 2.81
N GLY A 24 -22.64 7.77 3.74
CA GLY A 24 -23.01 6.80 4.77
C GLY A 24 -21.91 6.55 5.81
N TYR A 25 -20.97 7.48 5.97
CA TYR A 25 -19.84 7.38 6.89
C TYR A 25 -20.08 8.15 8.20
N ASN A 26 -19.55 7.60 9.29
CA ASN A 26 -19.42 8.33 10.55
C ASN A 26 -18.14 9.18 10.55
N LEU A 27 -18.07 10.15 11.46
CA LEU A 27 -16.95 11.09 11.55
C LEU A 27 -15.56 10.42 11.50
N SER A 28 -15.36 9.32 12.24
CA SER A 28 -14.08 8.60 12.26
C SER A 28 -13.73 7.97 10.91
N LYS A 29 -14.70 7.39 10.21
CA LYS A 29 -14.51 6.84 8.85
C LYS A 29 -14.22 7.96 7.86
N THR A 30 -14.91 9.09 7.96
CA THR A 30 -14.68 10.26 7.11
C THR A 30 -13.28 10.81 7.28
N ILE A 31 -12.82 11.01 8.51
CA ILE A 31 -11.46 11.46 8.82
C ILE A 31 -10.43 10.49 8.21
N ARG A 32 -10.63 9.17 8.40
CA ARG A 32 -9.74 8.16 7.82
C ARG A 32 -9.68 8.26 6.30
N PHE A 33 -10.83 8.37 5.64
CA PHE A 33 -10.92 8.50 4.19
C PHE A 33 -10.16 9.74 3.68
N LEU A 34 -10.37 10.89 4.32
CA LEU A 34 -9.70 12.14 3.94
C LEU A 34 -8.19 12.06 4.14
N ILE A 35 -7.72 11.51 5.26
CA ILE A 35 -6.29 11.27 5.50
C ILE A 35 -5.72 10.34 4.43
N SER A 36 -6.41 9.25 4.10
CA SER A 36 -5.98 8.33 3.05
C SER A 36 -5.89 9.01 1.68
N LYS A 37 -6.87 9.86 1.32
CA LYS A 37 -6.85 10.62 0.06
C LYS A 37 -5.77 11.70 0.03
N ALA A 38 -5.47 12.33 1.16
CA ALA A 38 -4.33 13.23 1.25
C ALA A 38 -3.00 12.46 1.11
N ALA A 39 -2.87 11.30 1.78
CA ALA A 39 -1.71 10.42 1.72
C ALA A 39 -1.45 9.88 0.30
N GLU A 40 -2.50 9.58 -0.46
CA GLU A 40 -2.41 9.13 -1.86
C GLU A 40 -1.60 10.10 -2.73
N LYS A 41 -1.74 11.42 -2.52
CA LYS A 41 -0.98 12.44 -3.25
C LYS A 41 0.52 12.38 -2.97
N PHE A 42 0.93 11.93 -1.77
CA PHE A 42 2.36 11.75 -1.45
C PHE A 42 2.93 10.49 -2.11
N LEU A 43 2.13 9.43 -2.22
CA LEU A 43 2.51 8.23 -2.96
C LEU A 43 2.70 8.52 -4.46
N GLN A 44 1.79 9.30 -5.06
CA GLN A 44 1.89 9.72 -6.48
C GLN A 44 3.13 10.57 -6.77
N LYS A 45 3.65 11.30 -5.77
CA LYS A 45 4.89 12.10 -5.88
C LYS A 45 6.18 11.27 -5.70
N GLY A 46 6.07 9.94 -5.72
CA GLY A 46 7.22 9.03 -5.64
C GLY A 46 7.77 8.82 -4.23
N THR A 47 7.10 9.31 -3.19
CA THR A 47 7.50 9.06 -1.79
C THR A 47 6.93 7.72 -1.31
N ILE A 48 7.31 6.62 -1.97
CA ILE A 48 6.88 5.28 -1.58
C ILE A 48 7.74 4.83 -0.39
N PRO A 49 7.16 4.53 0.77
CA PRO A 49 7.93 4.05 1.91
C PRO A 49 8.59 2.71 1.56
N VAL A 50 9.91 2.64 1.74
CA VAL A 50 10.68 1.40 1.60
C VAL A 50 10.66 0.68 2.94
N TYR A 51 10.13 -0.53 2.95
CA TYR A 51 10.12 -1.37 4.14
C TYR A 51 11.26 -2.38 4.08
N LYS A 52 11.92 -2.60 5.22
CA LYS A 52 12.95 -3.65 5.31
C LYS A 52 12.29 -5.02 5.11
N MET A 53 12.82 -5.78 4.16
CA MET A 53 12.39 -7.15 3.91
C MET A 53 12.69 -8.06 5.12
N SER A 54 11.89 -9.10 5.33
CA SER A 54 12.21 -10.12 6.34
C SER A 54 13.49 -10.88 5.98
N GLN A 55 14.29 -11.31 6.97
CA GLN A 55 15.52 -12.07 6.72
C GLN A 55 15.30 -13.33 5.86
N LYS A 56 14.16 -14.01 6.07
CA LYS A 56 13.78 -15.21 5.31
C LYS A 56 13.57 -14.88 3.83
N THR A 57 12.86 -13.80 3.54
CA THR A 57 12.58 -13.37 2.16
C THR A 57 13.84 -12.84 1.50
N GLU A 58 14.66 -12.09 2.23
CA GLU A 58 15.95 -11.57 1.75
C GLU A 58 16.88 -12.71 1.33
N LYS A 59 17.00 -13.75 2.16
CA LYS A 59 17.80 -14.95 1.82
C LYS A 59 17.31 -15.63 0.54
N LYS A 60 16.00 -15.78 0.36
CA LYS A 60 15.43 -16.35 -0.87
C LYS A 60 15.72 -15.48 -2.10
N GLY A 61 15.58 -14.16 -1.97
CA GLY A 61 15.89 -13.23 -3.04
C GLY A 61 17.37 -13.27 -3.46
N LEU A 62 18.27 -13.30 -2.48
CA LEU A 62 19.72 -13.46 -2.72
C LEU A 62 20.05 -14.79 -3.38
N GLN A 63 19.37 -15.87 -2.98
CA GLN A 63 19.52 -17.17 -3.63
C GLN A 63 19.05 -17.13 -5.09
N ALA A 64 17.86 -16.60 -5.36
CA ALA A 64 17.33 -16.48 -6.72
C ALA A 64 18.26 -15.64 -7.62
N LEU A 65 18.81 -14.55 -7.09
CA LEU A 65 19.79 -13.72 -7.80
C LEU A 65 21.07 -14.51 -8.12
N LYS A 66 21.54 -15.36 -7.21
CA LYS A 66 22.69 -16.24 -7.46
C LYS A 66 22.36 -17.26 -8.53
N GLU A 67 21.19 -17.89 -8.48
CA GLU A 67 20.74 -18.88 -9.46
C GLU A 67 20.63 -18.27 -10.88
N TYR A 68 20.07 -17.07 -10.99
CA TYR A 68 20.07 -16.28 -12.23
C TYR A 68 21.49 -16.06 -12.77
N LYS A 69 22.42 -15.59 -11.92
CA LYS A 69 23.82 -15.36 -12.31
C LYS A 69 24.53 -16.64 -12.74
N THR A 70 24.14 -17.79 -12.21
CA THR A 70 24.66 -19.11 -12.62
C THR A 70 23.99 -19.69 -13.86
N GLY A 71 23.04 -18.98 -14.49
CA GLY A 71 22.36 -19.41 -15.71
C GLY A 71 21.28 -20.47 -15.48
N LYS A 72 20.78 -20.65 -14.26
CA LYS A 72 19.70 -21.61 -13.95
C LYS A 72 18.31 -21.12 -14.35
N THR A 73 18.20 -19.87 -14.78
CA THR A 73 16.94 -19.25 -15.17
C THR A 73 16.77 -19.31 -16.69
N ILE A 74 15.56 -19.63 -17.14
CA ILE A 74 15.17 -19.53 -18.54
C ILE A 74 14.51 -18.17 -18.79
N LYS A 75 14.71 -17.62 -19.98
CA LYS A 75 13.94 -16.48 -20.45
C LYS A 75 12.53 -16.97 -20.81
N ILE A 76 11.50 -16.27 -20.33
CA ILE A 76 10.12 -16.53 -20.70
C ILE A 76 9.78 -15.57 -21.83
N ASP A 77 9.52 -16.12 -23.02
CA ASP A 77 9.13 -15.33 -24.19
C ASP A 77 7.59 -15.25 -24.35
N ASP A 78 6.86 -16.19 -23.76
CA ASP A 78 5.39 -16.26 -23.75
C ASP A 78 4.89 -16.52 -22.33
N VAL A 79 4.19 -15.53 -21.77
CA VAL A 79 3.69 -15.55 -20.39
C VAL A 79 2.52 -16.52 -20.24
N ASP A 80 1.62 -16.59 -21.23
CA ASP A 80 0.42 -17.43 -21.16
C ASP A 80 0.81 -18.91 -21.21
N ASN A 81 1.76 -19.24 -22.10
CA ASN A 81 2.30 -20.60 -22.20
C ASN A 81 2.99 -21.02 -20.89
N PHE A 82 3.80 -20.15 -20.29
CA PHE A 82 4.49 -20.45 -19.02
C PHE A 82 3.52 -20.82 -17.90
N PHE A 83 2.43 -20.06 -17.72
CA PHE A 83 1.45 -20.35 -16.66
C PHE A 83 0.58 -21.58 -16.95
N SER A 84 0.42 -21.98 -18.22
CA SER A 84 -0.30 -23.21 -18.57
C SER A 84 0.45 -24.50 -18.21
N GLN A 85 1.77 -24.42 -17.98
CA GLN A 85 2.66 -25.54 -17.69
C GLN A 85 3.02 -25.67 -16.20
N LEU A 86 2.45 -24.82 -15.35
CA LEU A 86 2.77 -24.67 -13.93
C LEU A 86 1.82 -25.48 -13.04
#